data_AF-A0ABD5EGI4-F1
#
_entry.id   AF-A0ABD5EGI4-F1
#
_cell.length_a   1.000
_cell.length_b   1.000
_cell.length_c   1.000
_cell.angle_alpha   90.00
_cell.angle_beta   90.00
_cell.angle_gamma   90.00
#
_symmetry.space_group_name_H-M   'P 1'
#
loop_
_entity.id
_entity.type
_entity.pdbx_description
1 polymer ?
#
loop_
_entity_poly.entity_id
_entity_poly.type
_entity_poly.pdbx_seq_one_letter_code
_entity_poly.pdbx_strand_id
1 'polypeptide(L)'
;MPLFIWATGAVLFAAFVFYVFAQAAVLRNSAQSAADAAALAAAQDKRDELVDGLVGAVGSDADWTRWLTGQAEAAPVSQAAAARLAADNGASVVDLQTVEVNGFPGYEAHVRTNSTIGATLVPGTAGKHASARATAVVRPRCEADPDVDSSKKIHFTCAQGKSFDFDIDGFDPSDLPDSSVMFAVSLAK
;
A
#
# COMPACT_ATOMS: atom_id res chain seq x y z
N MET A 1 11.31 56.87 -5.18
CA MET A 1 12.23 55.80 -5.64
C MET A 1 12.90 55.00 -4.50
N PRO A 2 13.44 55.58 -3.40
CA PRO A 2 14.09 54.77 -2.36
C PRO A 2 13.13 53.84 -1.58
N LEU A 3 11.87 54.23 -1.40
CA LEU A 3 10.86 53.39 -0.74
C LEU A 3 10.56 52.08 -1.48
N PHE A 4 10.57 52.10 -2.82
CA PHE A 4 10.32 50.88 -3.62
C PHE A 4 11.45 49.86 -3.45
N ILE A 5 12.71 50.32 -3.46
CA ILE A 5 13.87 49.44 -3.28
C ILE A 5 13.81 48.74 -1.91
N TRP A 6 13.49 49.49 -0.86
CA TRP A 6 13.33 48.94 0.50
C TRP A 6 12.16 47.97 0.62
N ALA A 7 11.00 48.33 0.06
CA ALA A 7 9.83 47.47 0.08
C ALA A 7 10.09 46.15 -0.67
N THR A 8 10.69 46.21 -1.86
CA THR A 8 11.06 45.02 -2.63
C THR A 8 12.09 44.17 -1.90
N GLY A 9 13.11 44.78 -1.30
CA GLY A 9 14.11 44.07 -0.50
C GLY A 9 13.51 43.32 0.69
N ALA A 10 12.61 43.96 1.43
CA ALA A 10 11.92 43.34 2.56
C ALA A 10 11.04 42.16 2.12
N VAL A 11 10.30 42.29 1.01
CA VAL A 11 9.45 41.22 0.47
C VAL A 11 10.28 40.04 -0.04
N LEU A 12 11.36 40.29 -0.77
CA LEU A 12 12.25 39.22 -1.27
C LEU A 12 12.94 38.47 -0.11
N PHE A 13 13.36 39.20 0.92
CA PHE A 13 13.93 38.59 2.12
C PHE A 13 12.91 37.71 2.84
N ALA A 14 11.69 38.21 3.06
CA ALA A 14 10.62 37.43 3.67
C ALA A 14 10.31 36.17 2.82
N ALA A 15 10.23 36.30 1.50
CA ALA A 15 10.00 35.18 0.59
C ALA A 15 11.11 34.10 0.69
N PHE A 16 12.38 34.52 0.78
CA PHE A 16 13.50 33.61 0.96
C PHE A 16 13.43 32.86 2.30
N VAL A 17 13.08 33.55 3.39
CA VAL A 17 12.89 32.92 4.70
C VAL A 17 11.80 31.85 4.63
N PHE A 18 10.63 32.15 4.04
CA PHE A 18 9.56 31.16 3.87
C PHE A 18 9.98 29.98 2.99
N TYR A 19 10.76 30.22 1.93
CA TYR A 19 11.27 29.16 1.06
C TYR A 19 12.13 28.14 1.81
N VAL A 20 13.02 28.58 2.70
CA VAL A 20 13.86 27.68 3.51
C VAL A 20 13.01 26.77 4.41
N PHE A 21 11.97 27.30 5.05
CA PHE A 21 11.07 26.48 5.88
C PHE A 21 10.20 25.53 5.05
N ALA A 22 9.78 25.95 3.85
CA ALA A 22 8.96 25.13 2.96
C ALA A 22 9.67 23.85 2.50
N GLN A 23 10.98 23.89 2.28
CA GLN A 23 11.73 22.69 1.82
C GLN A 23 11.63 21.52 2.79
N ALA A 24 11.75 21.77 4.09
CA ALA A 24 11.67 20.72 5.11
C ALA A 24 10.26 20.10 5.16
N ALA A 25 9.23 20.93 5.04
CA ALA A 25 7.84 20.48 5.00
C ALA A 25 7.56 19.62 3.76
N VAL A 26 8.06 20.03 2.59
CA VAL A 26 7.94 19.27 1.34
C VAL A 26 8.60 17.90 1.46
N LEU A 27 9.82 17.82 1.99
CA LEU A 27 10.54 16.55 2.12
C LEU A 27 9.86 15.57 3.08
N ARG A 28 9.27 16.08 4.18
CA ARG A 28 8.47 15.25 5.09
C ARG A 28 7.23 14.69 4.38
N ASN A 29 6.53 15.53 3.63
CA ASN A 29 5.33 15.11 2.91
C ASN A 29 5.66 14.12 1.78
N SER A 30 6.78 14.31 1.08
CA SER A 30 7.24 13.35 0.06
C SER A 30 7.62 12.00 0.69
N ALA A 31 8.26 12.01 1.86
CA ALA A 31 8.55 10.78 2.59
C ALA A 31 7.27 10.01 2.92
N GLN A 32 6.23 10.69 3.41
CA GLN A 32 4.97 10.03 3.75
C GLN A 32 4.26 9.48 2.51
N SER A 33 4.20 10.27 1.42
CA SER A 33 3.64 9.80 0.14
C SER A 33 4.37 8.56 -0.38
N ALA A 34 5.70 8.51 -0.24
CA ALA A 34 6.49 7.35 -0.62
C ALA A 34 6.21 6.13 0.27
N ALA A 35 6.03 6.33 1.57
CA ALA A 35 5.67 5.26 2.50
C ALA A 35 4.29 4.68 2.18
N ASP A 36 3.30 5.55 1.98
CA ASP A 36 1.93 5.18 1.64
C ASP A 36 1.90 4.37 0.33
N ALA A 37 2.63 4.83 -0.70
CA ALA A 37 2.75 4.13 -1.97
C ALA A 37 3.43 2.75 -1.83
N ALA A 38 4.53 2.67 -1.04
CA ALA A 38 5.23 1.42 -0.80
C ALA A 38 4.37 0.40 -0.04
N ALA A 39 3.66 0.84 0.99
CA ALA A 39 2.76 0.00 1.77
C ALA A 39 1.60 -0.51 0.91
N LEU A 40 0.95 0.38 0.14
CA LEU A 40 -0.11 -0.01 -0.79
C LEU A 40 0.37 -0.99 -1.85
N ALA A 41 1.57 -0.80 -2.40
CA ALA A 41 2.15 -1.72 -3.37
C ALA A 41 2.39 -3.12 -2.77
N ALA A 42 2.94 -3.20 -1.57
CA ALA A 42 3.12 -4.48 -0.87
C ALA A 42 1.78 -5.20 -0.62
N ALA A 43 0.77 -4.44 -0.20
CA ALA A 43 -0.57 -4.98 0.03
C ALA A 43 -1.27 -5.41 -1.27
N GLN A 44 -1.06 -4.69 -2.38
CA GLN A 44 -1.58 -5.06 -3.71
C GLN A 44 -0.91 -6.32 -4.24
N ASP A 45 0.41 -6.43 -4.12
CA ASP A 45 1.18 -7.61 -4.51
C ASP A 45 0.67 -8.85 -3.75
N LYS A 46 0.49 -8.72 -2.44
CA LYS A 46 -0.10 -9.78 -1.62
C LYS A 46 -1.52 -10.15 -2.03
N ARG A 47 -2.35 -9.14 -2.29
CA ARG A 47 -3.72 -9.35 -2.73
C ARG A 47 -3.73 -10.24 -3.98
N ASP A 48 -2.86 -9.95 -4.93
CA ASP A 48 -2.79 -10.70 -6.18
C ASP A 48 -2.27 -12.14 -5.91
N GLU A 49 -1.31 -12.33 -5.02
CA GLU A 49 -0.89 -13.67 -4.56
C GLU A 49 -2.02 -14.47 -3.89
N LEU A 50 -2.94 -13.81 -3.14
CA LEU A 50 -4.09 -14.49 -2.55
C LEU A 50 -5.06 -15.01 -3.61
N VAL A 51 -5.21 -14.28 -4.73
CA VAL A 51 -6.02 -14.72 -5.86
C VAL A 51 -5.35 -15.87 -6.60
N ASP A 52 -4.04 -15.81 -6.81
CA ASP A 52 -3.30 -16.90 -7.45
C ASP A 52 -3.36 -18.19 -6.60
N GLY A 53 -3.23 -18.05 -5.27
CA GLY A 53 -3.38 -19.16 -4.35
C GLY A 53 -4.81 -19.69 -4.27
N LEU A 54 -5.83 -18.84 -4.41
CA LEU A 54 -7.22 -19.25 -4.55
C LEU A 54 -7.40 -20.12 -5.80
N VAL A 55 -6.92 -19.67 -6.95
CA VAL A 55 -6.96 -20.43 -8.21
C VAL A 55 -6.27 -21.78 -8.07
N GLY A 56 -5.08 -21.81 -7.44
CA GLY A 56 -4.35 -23.04 -7.18
C GLY A 56 -5.08 -24.00 -6.24
N ALA A 57 -5.72 -23.47 -5.19
CA ALA A 57 -6.47 -24.28 -4.22
C ALA A 57 -7.72 -24.91 -4.83
N VAL A 58 -8.45 -24.14 -5.66
CA VAL A 58 -9.59 -24.66 -6.42
C VAL A 58 -9.16 -25.81 -7.34
N GLY A 59 -8.07 -25.64 -8.09
CA GLY A 59 -7.59 -26.68 -9.02
C GLY A 59 -6.99 -27.93 -8.34
N SER A 60 -6.77 -27.90 -7.03
CA SER A 60 -6.17 -29.01 -6.26
C SER A 60 -7.11 -29.60 -5.20
N ASP A 61 -8.39 -29.22 -5.20
CA ASP A 61 -9.39 -29.63 -4.20
C ASP A 61 -8.95 -29.32 -2.75
N ALA A 62 -8.14 -28.26 -2.60
CA ALA A 62 -7.72 -27.74 -1.30
C ALA A 62 -8.73 -26.72 -0.78
N ASP A 63 -8.63 -26.36 0.51
CA ASP A 63 -9.53 -25.39 1.15
C ASP A 63 -9.34 -23.96 0.59
N TRP A 64 -10.00 -23.70 -0.53
CA TRP A 64 -10.00 -22.43 -1.26
C TRP A 64 -10.66 -21.30 -0.46
N THR A 65 -11.54 -21.63 0.49
CA THR A 65 -12.24 -20.66 1.35
C THR A 65 -11.26 -19.85 2.20
N ARG A 66 -10.16 -20.48 2.65
CA ARG A 66 -9.09 -19.79 3.39
C ARG A 66 -8.38 -18.74 2.56
N TRP A 67 -8.24 -18.97 1.25
CA TRP A 67 -7.65 -17.99 0.34
C TRP A 67 -8.61 -16.82 0.13
N LEU A 68 -9.89 -17.08 -0.11
CA LEU A 68 -10.92 -16.05 -0.26
C LEU A 68 -11.03 -15.14 0.97
N THR A 69 -10.91 -15.72 2.17
CA THR A 69 -10.99 -14.99 3.44
C THR A 69 -9.66 -14.36 3.88
N GLY A 70 -8.58 -14.54 3.11
CA GLY A 70 -7.25 -14.01 3.45
C GLY A 70 -6.60 -14.68 4.67
N GLN A 71 -7.08 -15.86 5.08
CA GLN A 71 -6.56 -16.66 6.20
C GLN A 71 -5.52 -17.69 5.77
N ALA A 72 -5.35 -17.89 4.46
CA ALA A 72 -4.33 -18.78 3.92
C ALA A 72 -2.92 -18.25 4.20
N GLU A 73 -2.00 -19.16 4.49
CA GLU A 73 -0.59 -18.84 4.65
C GLU A 73 0.03 -18.68 3.27
N ALA A 74 0.09 -17.43 2.81
CA ALA A 74 0.70 -17.08 1.55
C ALA A 74 2.20 -16.76 1.74
N ALA A 75 2.96 -16.68 0.65
CA ALA A 75 4.42 -16.48 0.70
C ALA A 75 4.84 -15.22 1.50
N PRO A 76 6.06 -15.17 2.05
CA PRO A 76 6.58 -13.94 2.66
C PRO A 76 6.47 -12.75 1.70
N VAL A 77 6.12 -11.56 2.22
CA VAL A 77 5.93 -10.37 1.39
C VAL A 77 7.19 -10.04 0.58
N SER A 78 7.03 -9.87 -0.73
CA SER A 78 8.09 -9.40 -1.61
C SER A 78 8.34 -7.91 -1.42
N GLN A 79 9.61 -7.51 -1.32
CA GLN A 79 9.98 -6.10 -1.28
C GLN A 79 9.94 -5.44 -2.66
N ALA A 80 9.82 -6.20 -3.76
CA ALA A 80 10.00 -5.67 -5.11
C ALA A 80 8.96 -4.60 -5.48
N ALA A 81 7.67 -4.86 -5.24
CA ALA A 81 6.59 -3.91 -5.54
C ALA A 81 6.70 -2.64 -4.68
N ALA A 82 6.96 -2.81 -3.38
CA ALA A 82 7.15 -1.72 -2.44
C ALA A 82 8.37 -0.85 -2.79
N ALA A 83 9.50 -1.48 -3.12
CA ALA A 83 10.73 -0.80 -3.51
C ALA A 83 10.57 -0.01 -4.80
N ARG A 84 9.86 -0.56 -5.79
CA ARG A 84 9.56 0.14 -7.04
C ARG A 84 8.77 1.42 -6.78
N LEU A 85 7.65 1.34 -6.06
CA LEU A 85 6.84 2.55 -5.81
C LEU A 85 7.51 3.53 -4.84
N ALA A 86 8.31 3.06 -3.88
CA ALA A 86 9.14 3.95 -3.07
C ALA A 86 10.14 4.74 -3.93
N ALA A 87 10.81 4.06 -4.86
CA ALA A 87 11.80 4.66 -5.76
C ALA A 87 11.15 5.72 -6.69
N ASP A 88 9.97 5.42 -7.24
CA ASP A 88 9.19 6.36 -8.04
C ASP A 88 8.80 7.62 -7.24
N ASN A 89 8.69 7.50 -5.92
CA ASN A 89 8.43 8.61 -4.99
C ASN A 89 9.70 9.18 -4.34
N GLY A 90 10.88 8.89 -4.90
CA GLY A 90 12.15 9.45 -4.44
C GLY A 90 12.61 8.96 -3.07
N ALA A 91 12.24 7.74 -2.70
CA ALA A 91 12.65 7.08 -1.47
C ALA A 91 13.12 5.64 -1.72
N SER A 92 13.76 5.05 -0.71
CA SER A 92 14.14 3.65 -0.68
C SER A 92 13.44 2.96 0.49
N VAL A 93 12.97 1.73 0.29
CA VAL A 93 12.46 0.89 1.39
C VAL A 93 13.64 0.49 2.27
N VAL A 94 13.54 0.80 3.55
CA VAL A 94 14.52 0.43 4.58
C VAL A 94 14.10 -0.86 5.27
N ASP A 95 12.79 -1.02 5.45
CA ASP A 95 12.20 -2.18 6.09
C ASP A 95 10.78 -2.39 5.57
N LEU A 96 10.37 -3.65 5.49
CA LEU A 96 9.03 -4.07 5.10
C LEU A 96 8.66 -5.27 5.95
N GLN A 97 7.58 -5.14 6.72
CA GLN A 97 7.14 -6.17 7.64
C GLN A 97 5.64 -6.43 7.53
N THR A 98 5.27 -7.68 7.73
CA THR A 98 3.88 -8.08 7.89
C THR A 98 3.46 -7.84 9.34
N VAL A 99 2.34 -7.16 9.52
CA VAL A 99 1.74 -6.84 10.81
C VAL A 99 0.28 -7.28 10.79
N GLU A 100 -0.36 -7.41 11.95
CA GLU A 100 -1.80 -7.63 12.02
C GLU A 100 -2.49 -6.33 12.41
N VAL A 101 -3.52 -5.93 11.65
CA VAL A 101 -4.33 -4.73 11.94
C VAL A 101 -5.80 -5.12 11.92
N ASN A 102 -6.46 -5.03 13.07
CA ASN A 102 -7.88 -5.38 13.24
C ASN A 102 -8.21 -6.81 12.77
N GLY A 103 -7.31 -7.78 13.01
CA GLY A 103 -7.50 -9.17 12.60
C GLY A 103 -7.24 -9.45 11.11
N PHE A 104 -6.72 -8.47 10.37
CA PHE A 104 -6.38 -8.60 8.95
C PHE A 104 -4.87 -8.45 8.71
N PRO A 105 -4.33 -9.11 7.67
CA PRO A 105 -2.94 -8.95 7.30
C PRO A 105 -2.65 -7.53 6.80
N GLY A 106 -1.74 -6.86 7.50
CA GLY A 106 -1.20 -5.56 7.20
C GLY A 106 0.27 -5.62 6.77
N TYR A 107 0.70 -4.60 6.03
CA TYR A 107 2.04 -4.46 5.48
C TYR A 107 2.56 -3.08 5.83
N GLU A 108 3.48 -3.03 6.79
CA GLU A 108 4.14 -1.78 7.20
C GLU A 108 5.41 -1.59 6.37
N ALA A 109 5.43 -0.53 5.57
CA ALA A 109 6.60 -0.10 4.83
C ALA A 109 7.28 1.06 5.57
N HIS A 110 8.58 0.93 5.81
CA HIS A 110 9.43 1.99 6.30
C HIS A 110 10.34 2.46 5.17
N VAL A 111 10.24 3.74 4.82
CA VAL A 111 11.01 4.32 3.72
C VAL A 111 11.93 5.43 4.20
N ARG A 112 12.99 5.68 3.44
CA ARG A 112 13.91 6.79 3.60
C ARG A 112 14.05 7.52 2.27
N THR A 113 13.78 8.82 2.27
CA THR A 113 13.97 9.68 1.10
C THR A 113 15.40 9.62 0.59
N ASN A 114 15.58 9.63 -0.72
CA ASN A 114 16.90 9.67 -1.36
C ASN A 114 17.49 11.10 -1.30
N SER A 115 16.61 12.11 -1.27
CA SER A 115 16.97 13.51 -1.07
C SER A 115 17.19 13.82 0.42
N THR A 116 17.97 14.87 0.69
CA THR A 116 18.22 15.38 2.04
C THR A 116 17.52 16.70 2.27
N ILE A 117 17.29 17.06 3.54
CA ILE A 117 16.93 18.43 3.93
C ILE A 117 18.06 19.35 3.44
N GLY A 118 17.69 20.35 2.64
CA GLY A 118 18.61 21.36 2.11
C GLY A 118 19.27 22.20 3.21
N ALA A 119 20.12 23.14 2.80
CA ALA A 119 20.75 24.07 3.72
C ALA A 119 19.69 24.79 4.57
N THR A 120 19.71 24.52 5.87
CA THR A 120 18.73 25.01 6.84
C THR A 120 19.45 25.86 7.86
N LEU A 121 18.81 26.96 8.26
CA LEU A 121 19.29 27.84 9.32
C LEU A 121 19.24 27.17 10.70
N VAL A 122 18.58 26.02 10.82
CA VAL A 122 18.51 25.22 12.05
C VAL A 122 19.75 24.33 12.16
N PRO A 123 20.65 24.58 13.13
CA PRO A 123 21.87 23.79 13.30
C PRO A 123 21.56 22.29 13.43
N GLY A 124 22.32 21.45 12.71
CA GLY A 124 22.23 20.00 12.83
C GLY A 124 21.09 19.32 12.05
N THR A 125 20.40 20.03 11.14
CA THR A 125 19.37 19.41 10.27
C THR A 125 19.76 19.33 8.79
N ALA A 126 20.82 20.02 8.37
CA ALA A 126 21.35 19.93 7.02
C ALA A 126 21.85 18.52 6.70
N GLY A 127 21.52 18.00 5.51
CA GLY A 127 22.00 16.68 5.06
C GLY A 127 21.26 15.48 5.66
N LYS A 128 20.23 15.68 6.49
CA LYS A 128 19.41 14.58 7.01
C LYS A 128 18.40 14.12 5.98
N HIS A 129 18.20 12.81 5.87
CA HIS A 129 17.11 12.23 5.10
C HIS A 129 15.84 12.21 5.94
N ALA A 130 14.69 12.43 5.31
CA ALA A 130 13.41 12.15 5.93
C ALA A 130 13.10 10.66 5.83
N SER A 131 12.50 10.10 6.88
CA SER A 131 11.96 8.75 6.93
C SER A 131 10.48 8.80 7.30
N ALA A 132 9.73 7.82 6.81
CA ALA A 132 8.30 7.71 7.05
C ALA A 132 7.88 6.24 7.10
N ARG A 133 6.79 5.98 7.81
CA ARG A 133 6.17 4.67 7.87
C ARG A 133 4.71 4.78 7.45
N ALA A 134 4.23 3.76 6.79
CA ALA A 134 2.83 3.60 6.47
C ALA A 134 2.48 2.12 6.50
N THR A 135 1.24 1.83 6.86
CA THR A 135 0.73 0.46 6.92
C THR A 135 -0.47 0.37 6.00
N ALA A 136 -0.49 -0.63 5.12
CA ALA A 136 -1.65 -0.95 4.29
C ALA A 136 -2.19 -2.32 4.65
N VAL A 137 -3.50 -2.48 4.60
CA VAL A 137 -4.19 -3.70 5.01
C VAL A 137 -4.95 -4.26 3.82
N VAL A 138 -4.90 -5.58 3.68
CA VAL A 138 -5.70 -6.34 2.73
C VAL A 138 -6.91 -6.88 3.48
N ARG A 139 -8.11 -6.46 3.10
CA ARG A 139 -9.37 -6.94 3.69
C ARG A 139 -10.14 -7.79 2.68
N PRO A 140 -10.55 -9.01 3.03
CA PRO A 140 -11.50 -9.77 2.21
C PRO A 140 -12.82 -8.99 2.10
N ARG A 141 -13.42 -9.03 0.91
CA ARG A 141 -14.74 -8.43 0.63
C ARG A 141 -15.79 -9.47 0.32
N CYS A 142 -15.40 -10.74 0.25
CA CYS A 142 -16.26 -11.84 -0.10
C CYS A 142 -16.29 -12.87 1.02
N GLU A 143 -17.42 -13.54 1.12
CA GLU A 143 -17.69 -14.60 2.06
C GLU A 143 -18.17 -15.81 1.28
N ALA A 144 -17.61 -16.98 1.58
CA ALA A 144 -18.11 -18.23 1.01
C ALA A 144 -19.46 -18.57 1.63
N ASP A 145 -20.34 -19.17 0.83
CA ASP A 145 -21.64 -19.61 1.32
C ASP A 145 -21.50 -20.91 2.12
N PRO A 146 -21.82 -20.90 3.43
CA PRO A 146 -21.68 -22.09 4.27
C PRO A 146 -22.67 -23.21 3.91
N ASP A 147 -23.74 -22.91 3.18
CA ASP A 147 -24.78 -23.88 2.80
C ASP A 147 -24.42 -24.64 1.52
N VAL A 148 -23.32 -24.28 0.85
CA VAL A 148 -22.83 -24.92 -0.37
C VAL A 148 -21.66 -25.86 -0.05
N ASP A 149 -21.70 -27.05 -0.66
CA ASP A 149 -20.60 -28.01 -0.59
C ASP A 149 -19.37 -27.47 -1.34
N SER A 150 -18.43 -26.89 -0.59
CA SER A 150 -17.21 -26.27 -1.09
C SER A 150 -16.24 -27.24 -1.77
N SER A 151 -16.48 -28.56 -1.67
CA SER A 151 -15.76 -29.61 -2.41
C SER A 151 -16.33 -29.89 -3.80
N LYS A 152 -17.49 -29.31 -4.15
CA LYS A 152 -18.13 -29.50 -5.46
C LYS A 152 -18.42 -28.20 -6.20
N LYS A 153 -18.69 -27.12 -5.45
CA LYS A 153 -19.11 -25.83 -5.99
C LYS A 153 -18.37 -24.69 -5.30
N ILE A 154 -18.04 -23.68 -6.09
CA ILE A 154 -17.45 -22.43 -5.64
C ILE A 154 -18.58 -21.42 -5.63
N HIS A 155 -19.16 -21.19 -4.46
CA HIS A 155 -20.18 -20.16 -4.29
C HIS A 155 -19.72 -19.16 -3.23
N PHE A 156 -19.62 -17.90 -3.63
CA PHE A 156 -19.29 -16.81 -2.71
C PHE A 156 -20.01 -15.53 -3.06
N THR A 157 -20.27 -14.71 -2.04
CA THR A 157 -20.91 -13.42 -2.19
C THR A 157 -19.95 -12.32 -1.75
N CYS A 158 -19.77 -11.33 -2.62
CA CYS A 158 -18.92 -10.17 -2.39
C CYS A 158 -19.73 -8.92 -2.00
N ALA A 159 -19.02 -7.93 -1.45
CA ALA A 159 -19.57 -6.62 -1.13
C ALA A 159 -20.42 -6.05 -2.28
N GLN A 160 -21.58 -5.46 -1.94
CA GLN A 160 -22.64 -5.01 -2.86
C GLN A 160 -23.57 -6.13 -3.38
N GLY A 161 -23.56 -7.32 -2.77
CA GLY A 161 -24.51 -8.39 -3.07
C GLY A 161 -24.25 -9.08 -4.42
N LYS A 162 -23.00 -9.06 -4.90
CA LYS A 162 -22.61 -9.78 -6.11
C LYS A 162 -22.23 -11.20 -5.73
N SER A 163 -23.00 -12.17 -6.20
CA SER A 163 -22.73 -13.59 -5.98
C SER A 163 -22.13 -14.20 -7.23
N PHE A 164 -21.20 -15.13 -7.02
CA PHE A 164 -20.52 -15.89 -8.07
C PHE A 164 -20.67 -17.37 -7.75
N ASP A 165 -21.11 -18.14 -8.74
CA ASP A 165 -21.32 -19.59 -8.65
C ASP A 165 -20.59 -20.26 -9.81
N PHE A 166 -19.63 -21.12 -9.49
CA PHE A 166 -18.87 -21.89 -10.45
C PHE A 166 -18.84 -23.37 -10.05
N ASP A 167 -18.87 -24.26 -11.03
CA ASP A 167 -18.65 -25.68 -10.81
C ASP A 167 -17.13 -25.98 -10.80
N ILE A 168 -16.66 -26.76 -9.81
CA ILE A 168 -15.22 -27.03 -9.63
C ILE A 168 -14.64 -27.80 -10.83
N ASP A 169 -15.37 -28.76 -11.39
CA ASP A 169 -14.94 -29.59 -12.51
C ASP A 169 -14.72 -28.82 -13.83
N GLY A 170 -15.23 -27.59 -13.92
CA GLY A 170 -15.17 -26.74 -15.10
C GLY A 170 -14.60 -25.35 -14.84
N PHE A 171 -13.90 -25.16 -13.72
CA PHE A 171 -13.42 -23.85 -13.30
C PHE A 171 -12.34 -23.27 -14.24
N ASP A 172 -12.62 -22.10 -14.83
CA ASP A 172 -11.63 -21.28 -15.52
C ASP A 172 -11.22 -20.09 -14.63
N PRO A 173 -9.92 -19.91 -14.34
CA PRO A 173 -9.43 -18.76 -13.58
C PRO A 173 -9.86 -17.39 -14.15
N SER A 174 -10.14 -17.33 -15.45
CA SER A 174 -10.57 -16.12 -16.16
C SER A 174 -12.00 -15.71 -15.83
N ASP A 175 -12.81 -16.62 -15.28
CA ASP A 175 -14.19 -16.35 -14.85
C ASP A 175 -14.26 -15.69 -13.46
N LEU A 176 -13.14 -15.70 -12.71
CA LEU A 176 -13.06 -15.01 -11.45
C LEU A 176 -13.16 -13.49 -11.64
N PRO A 177 -13.82 -12.78 -10.71
CA PRO A 177 -13.80 -11.33 -10.71
C PRO A 177 -12.38 -10.81 -10.41
N ASP A 178 -12.12 -9.58 -10.84
CA ASP A 178 -10.87 -8.87 -10.56
C ASP A 178 -10.54 -8.89 -9.05
N SER A 179 -9.26 -8.99 -8.71
CA SER A 179 -8.78 -9.08 -7.32
C SER A 179 -9.26 -7.90 -6.45
N SER A 180 -9.50 -6.73 -7.03
CA SER A 180 -10.08 -5.55 -6.36
C SER A 180 -11.55 -5.69 -5.95
N VAL A 181 -12.29 -6.58 -6.60
CA VAL A 181 -13.65 -6.96 -6.21
C VAL A 181 -13.60 -7.88 -5.00
N MET A 182 -12.63 -8.80 -4.98
CA MET A 182 -12.50 -9.80 -3.92
C MET A 182 -11.85 -9.26 -2.64
N PHE A 183 -10.94 -8.32 -2.79
CA PHE A 183 -10.14 -7.78 -1.69
C PHE A 183 -10.01 -6.26 -1.78
N ALA A 184 -10.21 -5.59 -0.66
CA ALA A 184 -9.95 -4.16 -0.52
C ALA A 184 -8.53 -3.95 0.01
N VAL A 185 -7.77 -3.10 -0.67
CA VAL A 185 -6.48 -2.61 -0.17
C VAL A 185 -6.64 -1.17 0.29
N SER A 186 -6.21 -0.86 1.51
CA SER A 186 -6.30 0.50 2.04
C SER A 186 -5.26 0.76 3.12
N LEU A 187 -4.86 2.01 3.30
CA LEU A 187 -4.02 2.41 4.43
C LEU A 187 -4.76 2.19 5.76
N ALA A 188 -4.06 1.62 6.74
CA ALA A 188 -4.45 1.63 8.13
C ALA A 188 -4.11 3.01 8.70
N LYS A 189 -5.14 3.78 9.04
CA LYS A 189 -5.01 5.12 9.59
C LYS A 189 -5.34 5.13 11.07
#